data_AF-A0A520HK56-F1
#
_entry.id   AF-A0A520HK56-F1
#
_cell.length_a   1.000
_cell.length_b   1.000
_cell.length_c   1.000
_cell.angle_alpha   90.00
_cell.angle_beta   90.00
_cell.angle_gamma   90.00
#
_symmetry.space_group_name_H-M   'P 1'
#
loop_
_entity.id
_entity.type
_entity.pdbx_description
1 polymer ?
#
loop_
_entity_poly.entity_id
_entity_poly.type
_entity_poly.pdbx_seq_one_letter_code
_entity_poly.pdbx_strand_id
1 'polypeptide(L)' 'MTVIGTNVSSLRAANASSNANLQLSTAMERLSTGKRINSAKDDAAGLAIASSMTSQIRGMNQGIRNA' A
#
# COMPACT_ATOMS: atom_id res chain seq x y z
N MET A 1 18.18 6.91 37.83
CA MET A 1 16.85 6.28 37.98
C MET A 1 16.83 5.06 37.06
N THR A 2 17.11 3.88 37.61
CA THR A 2 17.11 2.60 36.88
C THR A 2 15.68 2.06 36.85
N VAL A 3 15.10 1.99 35.66
CA VAL A 3 13.74 1.45 35.47
C VAL A 3 13.85 -0.08 35.45
N ILE A 4 13.59 -0.73 36.58
CA ILE A 4 13.76 -2.18 36.77
C ILE A 4 12.57 -2.99 36.23
N GLY A 5 11.39 -2.38 36.07
CA GLY A 5 10.16 -3.07 35.63
C GLY A 5 9.71 -2.81 34.18
N THR A 6 10.32 -1.85 33.47
CA THR A 6 9.95 -1.53 32.08
C THR A 6 11.17 -1.12 31.29
N ASN A 7 11.68 -2.03 30.48
CA ASN A 7 12.80 -1.76 29.59
C ASN A 7 12.31 -0.94 28.39
N VAL A 8 12.30 0.38 28.53
CA VAL A 8 11.81 1.33 27.53
C VAL A 8 12.56 1.22 26.19
N SER A 9 13.86 0.89 26.20
CA SER A 9 14.61 0.67 24.96
C SER A 9 14.17 -0.61 24.24
N SER A 10 13.91 -1.70 24.97
CA SER A 10 13.34 -2.92 24.40
C SER A 10 11.92 -2.70 23.83
N LEU A 11 11.09 -1.90 24.52
CA LEU A 11 9.75 -1.57 24.04
C LEU A 11 9.79 -0.71 22.78
N ARG A 12 10.71 0.25 22.69
CA ARG A 12 10.93 1.03 21.46
C ARG A 12 11.42 0.14 20.32
N ALA A 13 12.36 -0.76 20.58
CA ALA A 13 12.85 -1.71 19.59
C ALA A 13 11.75 -2.64 19.08
N ALA A 14 10.89 -3.15 19.98
CA ALA A 14 9.74 -3.99 19.62
C ALA A 14 8.72 -3.21 18.76
N ASN A 15 8.41 -1.96 19.12
CA ASN A 15 7.54 -1.11 18.31
C ASN A 15 8.15 -0.79 16.94
N ALA A 16 9.45 -0.48 16.88
CA ALA A 16 10.15 -0.24 15.61
C ALA A 16 10.16 -1.50 14.73
N SER A 17 10.39 -2.68 15.32
CA SER A 17 10.33 -3.97 14.62
C SER A 17 8.93 -4.26 14.08
N SER A 18 7.89 -4.01 14.87
CA SER A 18 6.49 -4.14 14.42
C SER A 18 6.19 -3.23 13.23
N ASN A 19 6.61 -1.96 13.28
CA ASN A 19 6.47 -1.03 12.16
C ASN A 19 7.26 -1.47 10.92
N ALA A 20 8.49 -1.95 11.10
CA ALA A 20 9.29 -2.47 9.99
C ALA A 20 8.63 -3.69 9.33
N ASN A 21 8.01 -4.57 10.11
CA ASN A 21 7.29 -5.73 9.58
C ASN A 21 6.02 -5.33 8.80
N LEU A 22 5.29 -4.31 9.26
CA LEU A 22 4.16 -3.74 8.52
C LEU A 22 4.60 -3.15 7.18
N GLN A 23 5.69 -2.37 7.17
CA GLN A 23 6.25 -1.80 5.94
C GLN A 23 6.72 -2.89 4.97
N LEU A 24 7.35 -3.95 5.48
CA LEU A 24 7.77 -5.10 4.69
C LEU A 24 6.56 -5.81 4.06
N SER A 25 5.48 -6.00 4.82
CA SER A 25 4.25 -6.62 4.32
C SER A 25 3.64 -5.81 3.16
N THR A 26 3.56 -4.47 3.29
CA THR A 26 3.10 -3.60 2.21
C THR A 26 4.03 -3.63 0.99
N ALA A 27 5.35 -3.65 1.21
CA ALA A 27 6.32 -3.76 0.12
C ALA A 27 6.16 -5.09 -0.65
N MET A 28 5.96 -6.19 0.07
CA MET A 28 5.68 -7.51 -0.51
C MET A 28 4.36 -7.53 -1.28
N GLU A 29 3.31 -6.88 -0.78
CA GLU A 29 2.02 -6.77 -1.46
C GLU A 29 2.15 -5.98 -2.78
N ARG A 30 2.88 -4.87 -2.78
CA ARG A 30 3.19 -4.09 -3.99
C ARG A 30 4.04 -4.86 -4.99
N LEU A 31 5.02 -5.62 -4.50
CA LEU A 31 5.85 -6.49 -5.35
C LEU A 31 5.01 -7.60 -6.00
N SER A 32 4.15 -8.26 -5.22
CA SER A 32 3.31 -9.36 -5.70
C SER A 32 2.25 -8.93 -6.71
N THR A 33 1.63 -7.77 -6.49
CA THR A 33 0.59 -7.23 -7.39
C THR A 33 1.17 -6.43 -8.56
N GLY A 34 2.44 -6.01 -8.46
CA GLY A 34 3.07 -5.06 -9.38
C GLY A 34 2.43 -3.66 -9.36
N LYS A 35 1.51 -3.39 -8.41
CA LYS A 35 0.78 -2.12 -8.32
C LYS A 35 1.32 -1.32 -7.14
N ARG A 36 1.54 -0.03 -7.37
CA ARG A 36 1.94 0.91 -6.32
C ARG A 36 0.80 1.20 -5.34
N ILE A 37 -0.44 1.23 -5.84
CA ILE A 37 -1.66 1.47 -5.08
C ILE A 37 -2.47 0.17 -5.09
N ASN A 38 -2.51 -0.52 -3.96
CA ASN A 38 -3.22 -1.80 -3.82
C ASN A 38 -4.62 -1.62 -3.23
N SER A 39 -4.80 -0.64 -2.35
CA SER A 39 -6.09 -0.34 -1.73
C SER A 39 -6.46 1.15 -1.81
N ALA A 40 -7.76 1.43 -1.72
CA ALA A 40 -8.27 2.81 -1.59
C ALA A 40 -7.82 3.49 -0.28
N LYS A 41 -7.39 2.69 0.70
CA LYS A 41 -6.85 3.19 1.98
C LYS A 41 -5.46 3.80 1.80
N ASP A 42 -4.68 3.33 0.82
CA ASP A 42 -3.33 3.82 0.55
C ASP A 42 -3.34 5.15 -0.23
N ASP A 43 -4.24 5.28 -1.20
CA ASP A 43 -4.43 6.49 -2.01
C ASP A 43 -5.80 6.46 -2.73
N ALA A 44 -6.83 6.99 -2.07
CA ALA A 44 -8.19 7.01 -2.60
C ALA A 44 -8.30 7.80 -3.91
N ALA A 45 -7.59 8.94 -4.02
CA ALA A 45 -7.62 9.79 -5.21
C ALA A 45 -6.87 9.15 -6.38
N GLY A 46 -5.67 8.60 -6.13
CA GLY A 46 -4.88 7.89 -7.12
C GLY A 46 -5.58 6.64 -7.65
N LEU A 47 -6.28 5.89 -6.79
CA LEU A 47 -7.09 4.76 -7.22
C LEU A 47 -8.29 5.19 -8.08
N ALA A 48 -8.99 6.27 -7.70
CA ALA A 48 -10.13 6.79 -8.46
C ALA A 48 -9.71 7.26 -9.87
N ILE A 49 -8.58 7.96 -9.98
CA ILE A 49 -8.02 8.39 -11.27
C ILE A 49 -7.62 7.16 -12.11
N ALA A 50 -6.89 6.22 -11.53
CA ALA A 50 -6.47 5.00 -12.24
C ALA A 50 -7.66 4.18 -12.74
N SER A 51 -8.73 4.06 -11.95
CA SER A 51 -9.99 3.40 -12.35
C SER A 51 -10.69 4.15 -13.49
N SER A 52 -10.76 5.47 -13.40
CA SER A 52 -11.36 6.32 -14.45
C SER A 52 -10.60 6.18 -15.78
N MET A 53 -9.27 6.24 -15.74
CA MET A 53 -8.42 6.03 -16.92
C MET A 53 -8.59 4.61 -17.48
N THR A 54 -8.66 3.59 -16.62
CA THR A 54 -8.91 2.21 -17.05
C THR A 54 -10.27 2.09 -17.76
N SER A 55 -11.29 2.76 -17.26
CA SER A 55 -12.62 2.79 -17.88
C SER A 55 -12.58 3.47 -19.26
N GLN A 56 -11.87 4.60 -19.39
CA GLN A 56 -11.68 5.29 -20.66
C GLN A 56 -10.95 4.40 -21.68
N ILE A 57 -9.87 3.73 -21.28
CA ILE A 57 -9.12 2.79 -22.13
C ILE A 57 -10.01 1.66 -22.62
N ARG A 58 -10.82 1.05 -21.74
CA ARG A 58 -11.77 0.01 -22.13
C ARG A 58 -12.81 0.53 -23.13
N GLY A 59 -13.32 1.74 -22.91
CA GLY A 59 -14.24 2.42 -23.83
C GLY A 59 -13.63 2.65 -25.21
N MET A 60 -12.41 3.18 -25.27
CA MET A 60 -11.67 3.38 -26.53
C MET A 60 -11.41 2.06 -27.25
N ASN A 61 -10.98 1.01 -26.54
CA ASN A 61 -10.76 -0.31 -27.12
C ASN A 61 -12.05 -0.92 -27.69
N GLN A 62 -13.20 -0.71 -27.03
CA GLN A 62 -14.48 -1.12 -27.58
C GLN A 62 -14.85 -0.32 -28.83
N GLY A 63 -14.61 0.99 -28.82
CA GLY A 63 -14.79 1.85 -29.99
C GLY A 63 -13.98 1.37 -31.20
N ILE A 64 -12.71 1.01 -30.99
CA ILE A 64 -11.84 0.44 -32.03
C ILE A 64 -12.38 -0.90 -32.54
N ARG A 65 -12.89 -1.77 -31.66
CA ARG A 65 -13.46 -3.07 -32.07
C ARG A 65 -14.77 -2.95 -32.83
N ASN A 66 -15.50 -1.86 -32.64
CA ASN A 66 -16.78 -1.61 -33.30
C ASN A 66 -16.63 -0.86 -34.64
N ALA A 67 -15.44 -0.33 -34.95
CA ALA A 67 -15.10 0.29 -36.22
C ALA A 67 -14.62 -0.74 -37.24
#